data_AF-A0A1J3C8R4-F1
#
_entry.id   AF-A0A1J3C8R4-F1
#
_cell.length_a   1.000
_cell.length_b   1.000
_cell.length_c   1.000
_cell.angle_alpha   90.00
_cell.angle_beta   90.00
_cell.angle_gamma   90.00
#
_symmetry.space_group_name_H-M   'P 1'
#
loop_
_entity.id
_entity.type
_entity.pdbx_description
1 polymer ?
#
loop_
_entity_poly.entity_id
_entity_poly.type
_entity_poly.pdbx_seq_one_letter_code
_entity_poly.pdbx_strand_id
1 'polypeptide(L)'
;LAIDDSGNIYVADTKNMAIRKISDDGISTIAAGGRWSGGSKEESMRFSDDFDLIYVSSSCSLLVIDRGNQMIREIQLHDHDCSHHEPPADTDLHLGTALLVAAGFFGYMLALLVRRVRSLFSSSRHDNKRYVAKPNMTVAPYQRYPRPVRQPLI
;
A
#
# COMPACT_ATOMS: atom_id res chain seq x y z
N LEU A 1 -5.37 33.39 2.54
CA LEU A 1 -5.65 32.13 3.27
C LEU A 1 -4.88 31.02 2.56
N ALA A 2 -4.20 30.14 3.28
CA ALA A 2 -3.45 29.02 2.69
C ALA A 2 -3.75 27.71 3.41
N ILE A 3 -3.50 26.58 2.75
CA ILE A 3 -3.67 25.22 3.27
C ILE A 3 -2.41 24.44 2.95
N ASP A 4 -1.87 23.69 3.91
CA ASP A 4 -0.69 22.82 3.69
C ASP A 4 -1.06 21.39 3.27
N ASP A 5 -0.02 20.57 3.05
CA ASP A 5 -0.15 19.17 2.62
C ASP A 5 -0.73 18.24 3.69
N SER A 6 -0.68 18.64 4.96
CA SER A 6 -1.32 17.97 6.10
C SER A 6 -2.77 18.43 6.32
N GLY A 7 -3.25 19.42 5.58
CA GLY A 7 -4.60 19.98 5.70
C GLY A 7 -4.75 21.06 6.78
N ASN A 8 -3.66 21.55 7.38
CA ASN A 8 -3.72 22.69 8.29
C ASN A 8 -4.04 23.97 7.52
N ILE A 9 -4.79 24.87 8.16
CA ILE A 9 -5.23 26.14 7.56
C ILE A 9 -4.46 27.31 8.16
N TYR A 10 -3.85 28.13 7.31
CA TYR A 10 -3.13 29.34 7.69
C TYR A 10 -3.93 30.59 7.34
N VAL A 11 -4.26 31.37 8.37
CA VAL A 11 -5.09 32.58 8.29
C VAL A 11 -4.24 33.82 8.47
N ALA A 12 -4.35 34.75 7.51
CA ALA A 12 -3.87 36.12 7.66
C ALA A 12 -4.84 36.89 8.56
N ASP A 13 -4.54 36.95 9.86
CA ASP A 13 -5.32 37.71 10.83
C ASP A 13 -4.86 39.18 10.77
N THR A 14 -5.22 39.85 9.68
CA THR A 14 -4.68 41.17 9.31
C THR A 14 -4.96 42.25 10.34
N LYS A 15 -6.14 42.22 10.97
CA LYS A 15 -6.50 43.16 12.05
C LYS A 15 -5.61 43.01 13.29
N ASN A 16 -5.14 41.79 13.56
CA ASN A 16 -4.24 41.51 14.67
C ASN A 16 -2.77 41.45 14.25
N MET A 17 -2.47 41.72 12.96
CA MET A 17 -1.13 41.62 12.38
C MET A 17 -0.46 40.29 12.74
N ALA A 18 -1.19 39.18 12.59
CA ALA A 18 -0.75 37.86 13.02
C ALA A 18 -1.06 36.78 11.98
N ILE A 19 -0.30 35.71 12.03
CA ILE A 19 -0.55 34.49 11.25
C ILE A 19 -1.03 33.43 12.23
N ARG A 20 -2.24 32.93 12.01
CA ARG A 20 -2.84 31.85 12.79
C ARG A 20 -2.77 30.55 11.99
N LYS A 21 -2.48 29.45 12.66
CA LYS A 21 -2.62 28.10 12.12
C LYS A 21 -3.78 27.41 12.83
N ILE A 22 -4.62 26.74 12.06
CA ILE A 22 -5.71 25.90 12.53
C ILE A 22 -5.37 24.47 12.11
N SER A 23 -5.19 23.59 13.09
CA SER A 23 -4.94 22.15 12.92
C SER A 23 -5.90 21.34 13.78
N ASP A 24 -5.80 20.02 13.72
CA ASP A 24 -6.55 19.11 14.60
C ASP A 24 -6.20 19.31 16.09
N ASP A 25 -5.00 19.82 16.39
CA ASP A 25 -4.58 20.19 17.74
C ASP A 25 -5.18 21.52 18.23
N GLY A 26 -5.88 22.24 17.35
CA GLY A 26 -6.53 23.52 17.63
C GLY A 26 -5.87 24.72 16.92
N ILE A 27 -6.04 25.91 17.51
CA ILE A 27 -5.58 27.17 16.92
C ILE A 27 -4.28 27.62 17.60
N SER A 28 -3.24 27.86 16.80
CA SER A 28 -1.94 28.35 17.25
C SER A 28 -1.52 29.63 16.51
N THR A 29 -0.56 30.36 17.07
CA THR A 29 0.00 31.57 16.45
C THR A 29 1.38 31.25 15.92
N ILE A 30 1.57 31.38 14.61
CA ILE A 30 2.85 31.10 13.95
C ILE A 30 3.78 32.30 14.02
N ALA A 31 3.22 33.49 13.82
CA ALA A 31 3.94 34.75 13.91
C ALA A 31 2.98 35.86 14.32
N ALA A 32 3.46 36.81 15.13
CA ALA A 32 2.68 37.96 15.58
C ALA A 32 3.50 39.25 15.52
N GLY A 33 2.92 40.30 14.93
CA GLY A 33 3.50 41.63 14.85
C GLY A 33 3.29 42.43 16.14
N GLY A 34 3.98 42.06 17.21
CA GLY A 34 4.14 42.90 18.41
C GLY A 34 3.54 42.37 19.72
N ARG A 35 4.42 42.30 20.73
CA ARG A 35 4.26 41.86 22.15
C ARG A 35 3.71 40.44 22.36
N TRP A 36 4.56 39.46 22.06
CA TRP A 36 4.62 38.23 22.85
C TRP A 36 5.23 38.57 24.22
N SER A 37 4.48 38.42 25.31
CA SER A 37 4.93 38.72 26.68
C SER A 37 5.81 37.60 27.28
N GLY A 38 6.80 37.10 26.52
CA GLY A 38 7.62 35.98 26.97
C GLY A 38 8.63 35.46 25.95
N GLY A 39 9.57 36.31 25.51
CA GLY A 39 10.75 35.88 24.74
C GLY A 39 10.92 36.58 23.39
N SER A 40 12.05 37.27 23.25
CA SER A 40 12.60 37.99 22.07
C SER A 40 11.68 38.98 21.33
N LYS A 41 11.96 40.28 21.55
CA LYS A 41 11.53 41.38 20.68
C LYS A 41 12.17 41.22 19.29
N GLU A 42 11.41 40.73 18.33
CA GLU A 42 11.70 40.94 16.91
C GLU A 42 10.80 42.11 16.43
N GLU A 43 11.18 43.35 16.74
CA GLU A 43 10.51 44.56 16.23
C GLU A 43 10.52 44.63 14.68
N SER A 44 11.39 43.83 14.05
CA SER A 44 11.53 43.56 12.61
C SER A 44 10.43 42.67 12.02
N MET A 45 9.58 42.01 12.82
CA MET A 45 8.57 41.02 12.38
C MET A 45 7.13 41.54 12.37
N ARG A 46 6.91 42.87 12.41
CA ARG A 46 5.55 43.41 12.37
C ARG A 46 4.97 43.36 10.95
N PHE A 47 3.98 42.51 10.75
CA PHE A 47 3.15 42.53 9.54
C PHE A 47 2.33 43.82 9.47
N SER A 48 2.04 44.30 8.26
CA SER A 48 1.04 45.36 8.06
C SER A 48 -0.38 44.81 8.27
N ASP A 49 -1.39 45.65 8.12
CA ASP A 49 -2.80 45.25 8.02
C ASP A 49 -3.20 44.82 6.59
N ASP A 50 -2.26 44.88 5.64
CA ASP A 50 -2.46 44.46 4.26
C ASP A 50 -1.39 43.43 3.85
N PHE A 51 -1.60 42.18 4.28
CA PHE A 51 -0.79 41.05 3.85
C PHE A 51 -1.64 39.85 3.46
N ASP A 52 -1.06 38.94 2.69
CA ASP A 52 -1.65 37.65 2.34
C ASP A 52 -0.60 36.53 2.44
N LEU A 53 -1.06 35.29 2.37
CA LEU A 53 -0.27 34.09 2.61
C LEU A 53 -0.39 33.12 1.43
N ILE A 54 0.74 32.54 1.03
CA ILE A 54 0.82 31.46 0.05
C ILE A 54 1.65 30.32 0.63
N TYR A 55 1.10 29.11 0.61
CA TYR A 55 1.86 27.91 0.98
C TYR A 55 2.67 27.40 -0.22
N VAL A 56 3.91 27.00 0.04
CA VAL A 56 4.81 26.41 -0.95
C VAL A 56 5.24 25.03 -0.45
N SER A 57 4.59 23.99 -1.00
CA SER A 57 4.82 22.58 -0.65
C SER A 57 6.29 22.17 -0.86
N SER A 58 6.90 22.54 -2.00
CA SER A 58 8.26 22.13 -2.35
C SER A 58 9.34 22.55 -1.35
N SER A 59 9.11 23.63 -0.61
CA SER A 59 10.04 24.16 0.40
C SER A 59 9.52 24.01 1.82
N CYS A 60 8.31 23.46 2.03
CA CYS A 60 7.65 23.43 3.33
C CYS A 60 7.61 24.82 4.00
N SER A 61 7.17 25.83 3.25
CA SER A 61 7.21 27.22 3.72
C SER A 61 5.94 28.01 3.41
N LEU A 62 5.73 29.07 4.18
CA LEU A 62 4.66 30.03 4.00
C LEU A 62 5.26 31.35 3.53
N LEU A 63 4.92 31.76 2.31
CA LEU A 63 5.25 33.07 1.78
C LEU A 63 4.23 34.09 2.30
N VAL A 64 4.74 35.13 2.94
CA VAL A 64 3.97 36.28 3.40
C VAL A 64 4.18 37.41 2.42
N ILE A 65 3.13 37.80 1.73
CA ILE A 65 3.11 38.94 0.82
C ILE A 65 2.59 40.12 1.61
N ASP A 66 3.48 40.91 2.17
CA ASP A 66 3.13 42.09 2.96
C ASP A 66 3.19 43.35 2.07
N ARG A 67 2.02 43.73 1.54
CA ARG A 67 1.89 44.85 0.62
C ARG A 67 2.11 46.19 1.32
N GLY A 68 1.60 46.34 2.54
CA GLY A 68 1.76 47.56 3.33
C GLY A 68 3.22 47.87 3.66
N ASN A 69 4.03 46.84 3.88
CA ASN A 69 5.47 46.97 4.11
C ASN A 69 6.32 46.74 2.84
N GLN A 70 5.69 46.59 1.67
CA GLN A 70 6.36 46.42 0.37
C GLN A 70 7.40 45.29 0.33
N MET A 71 7.11 44.17 0.98
CA MET A 71 8.05 43.07 1.13
C MET A 71 7.39 41.71 0.99
N ILE A 72 8.20 40.73 0.63
CA ILE A 72 7.83 39.31 0.70
C ILE A 72 8.74 38.65 1.73
N ARG A 73 8.16 37.83 2.60
CA ARG A 73 8.90 37.04 3.59
C ARG A 73 8.60 35.57 3.41
N GLU A 74 9.54 34.73 3.77
CA GLU A 74 9.36 33.30 3.82
C GLU A 74 9.44 32.85 5.28
N ILE A 75 8.45 32.08 5.73
CA ILE A 75 8.42 31.45 7.04
C ILE A 75 8.52 29.95 6.82
N GLN A 76 9.59 29.35 7.32
CA GLN A 76 9.74 27.91 7.30
C GLN A 76 8.72 27.27 8.23
N LEU A 77 7.97 26.29 7.74
CA LEU A 77 7.04 25.50 8.54
C LEU A 77 7.76 24.29 9.13
N HIS A 78 7.13 23.61 10.07
CA HIS A 78 7.69 22.39 10.63
C HIS A 78 7.47 21.23 9.67
N ASP A 79 8.39 20.26 9.67
CA ASP A 79 8.33 19.10 8.77
C ASP A 79 7.01 18.32 8.87
N HIS A 80 6.39 18.25 10.06
CA HIS A 80 5.12 17.55 10.28
C HIS A 80 3.90 18.27 9.64
N ASP A 81 4.02 19.55 9.31
CA ASP A 81 2.98 20.32 8.61
C ASP A 81 2.99 20.03 7.11
N CYS A 82 4.09 19.47 6.60
CA CYS A 82 4.32 19.23 5.18
C CYS A 82 4.43 17.75 4.83
N SER A 83 4.63 16.88 5.82
CA SER A 83 4.52 15.45 5.62
C SER A 83 3.06 15.12 5.36
N HIS A 84 2.71 14.77 4.11
CA HIS A 84 1.40 14.22 3.79
C HIS A 84 1.01 13.23 4.89
N HIS A 85 -0.13 13.46 5.54
CA HIS A 85 -0.82 12.41 6.26
C HIS A 85 -1.37 11.45 5.19
N GLU A 86 -0.47 10.75 4.49
CA GLU A 86 -0.86 9.51 3.86
C GLU A 86 -1.43 8.64 4.98
N PRO A 87 -2.66 8.12 4.81
CA PRO A 87 -3.14 7.12 5.74
C PRO A 87 -2.05 6.06 5.88
N PRO A 88 -1.73 5.61 7.11
CA PRO A 88 -0.55 4.80 7.36
C PRO A 88 -0.46 3.67 6.33
N ALA A 89 0.63 3.64 5.53
CA ALA A 89 0.89 2.65 4.50
C ALA A 89 0.95 1.20 5.05
N ASP A 90 0.92 1.05 6.36
CA ASP A 90 0.67 -0.20 7.06
C ASP A 90 -0.70 -0.81 6.71
N THR A 91 -1.71 -0.01 6.34
CA THR A 91 -2.98 -0.56 5.82
C THR A 91 -2.82 -1.27 4.48
N ASP A 92 -1.98 -0.75 3.57
CA ASP A 92 -1.78 -1.34 2.24
C ASP A 92 -0.84 -2.54 2.28
N LEU A 93 0.21 -2.51 3.11
CA LEU A 93 1.09 -3.66 3.32
C LEU A 93 0.37 -4.82 4.03
N HIS A 94 -0.47 -4.54 5.04
CA HIS A 94 -1.23 -5.58 5.74
C HIS A 94 -2.33 -6.15 4.85
N LEU A 95 -3.00 -5.32 4.04
CA LEU A 95 -4.00 -5.80 3.10
C LEU A 95 -3.36 -6.62 1.97
N GLY A 96 -2.23 -6.17 1.42
CA GLY A 96 -1.47 -6.90 0.40
C GLY A 96 -0.96 -8.26 0.90
N THR A 97 -0.37 -8.30 2.10
CA THR A 97 0.08 -9.56 2.71
C THR A 97 -1.09 -10.49 3.06
N ALA A 98 -2.20 -9.97 3.60
CA ALA A 98 -3.40 -10.75 3.87
C ALA A 98 -4.00 -11.35 2.59
N LEU A 99 -4.01 -10.58 1.49
CA LEU A 99 -4.56 -11.00 0.21
C LEU A 99 -3.69 -12.09 -0.46
N LEU A 100 -2.36 -11.99 -0.36
CA LEU A 100 -1.43 -13.03 -0.80
C LEU A 100 -1.59 -14.34 0.01
N VAL A 101 -1.70 -14.24 1.33
CA VAL A 101 -1.93 -15.41 2.20
C VAL A 101 -3.28 -16.06 1.91
N ALA A 102 -4.34 -15.26 1.74
CA ALA A 102 -5.66 -15.75 1.38
C ALA A 102 -5.65 -16.45 0.01
N ALA A 103 -5.04 -15.84 -1.01
CA ALA A 103 -4.93 -16.44 -2.34
C ALA A 103 -4.16 -17.77 -2.32
N GLY A 104 -3.05 -17.84 -1.56
CA GLY A 104 -2.31 -19.08 -1.35
C GLY A 104 -3.14 -20.16 -0.66
N PHE A 105 -3.84 -19.80 0.42
CA PHE A 105 -4.70 -20.72 1.17
C PHE A 105 -5.86 -21.26 0.31
N PHE A 106 -6.61 -20.38 -0.34
CA PHE A 106 -7.75 -20.77 -1.18
C PHE A 106 -7.30 -21.56 -2.42
N GLY A 107 -6.19 -21.18 -3.06
CA GLY A 107 -5.61 -21.92 -4.17
C GLY A 107 -5.18 -23.33 -3.77
N TYR A 108 -4.51 -23.47 -2.62
CA TYR A 108 -4.11 -24.77 -2.09
C TYR A 108 -5.31 -25.64 -1.70
N MET A 109 -6.30 -25.08 -1.01
CA MET A 109 -7.53 -25.79 -0.62
C MET A 109 -8.33 -26.24 -1.85
N LEU A 110 -8.42 -25.40 -2.89
CA LEU A 110 -9.04 -25.78 -4.16
C LEU A 110 -8.28 -26.91 -4.85
N ALA A 111 -6.95 -26.89 -4.84
CA ALA A 111 -6.13 -27.97 -5.39
C ALA A 111 -6.34 -29.30 -4.64
N LEU A 112 -6.39 -29.27 -3.30
CA LEU A 112 -6.70 -30.45 -2.49
C LEU A 112 -8.11 -30.99 -2.77
N LEU A 113 -9.10 -30.09 -2.87
CA LEU A 113 -10.48 -30.46 -3.17
C LEU A 113 -10.60 -31.10 -4.55
N VAL A 114 -9.98 -30.51 -5.58
CA VAL A 114 -9.94 -31.08 -6.94
C VAL A 114 -9.25 -32.46 -6.93
N ARG A 115 -8.16 -32.62 -6.17
CA ARG A 115 -7.47 -33.91 -6.04
C ARG A 115 -8.36 -34.96 -5.37
N ARG A 116 -9.10 -34.58 -4.32
CA ARG A 116 -10.03 -35.47 -3.61
C ARG A 116 -11.20 -35.88 -4.50
N VAL A 117 -11.82 -34.92 -5.20
CA VAL A 117 -12.95 -35.18 -6.10
C VAL A 117 -12.55 -36.09 -7.26
N ARG A 118 -11.39 -35.85 -7.89
CA ARG A 118 -10.87 -36.74 -8.95
C ARG A 118 -10.68 -38.18 -8.47
N SER A 119 -10.20 -38.38 -7.23
CA SER A 119 -10.02 -39.72 -6.66
C SER A 119 -11.34 -40.47 -6.46
N LEU A 120 -12.41 -39.76 -6.10
CA LEU A 120 -13.73 -40.34 -5.88
C LEU A 120 -14.36 -40.80 -7.20
N PHE A 121 -14.20 -40.04 -8.29
CA PHE A 121 -14.73 -40.43 -9.60
C PHE A 121 -13.87 -41.47 -10.33
N SER A 122 -12.58 -41.60 -10.00
CA SER A 122 -11.71 -42.66 -10.56
C SER A 122 -12.12 -44.06 -10.09
N SER A 123 -12.60 -44.18 -8.85
CA SER A 123 -12.98 -45.47 -8.24
C SER A 123 -14.28 -46.06 -8.81
N SER A 124 -15.08 -45.29 -9.56
CA SER A 124 -16.35 -45.76 -10.13
C SER A 124 -16.22 -46.38 -11.53
N ARG A 125 -15.05 -46.29 -12.18
CA ARG A 125 -14.84 -46.76 -13.57
C ARG A 125 -14.27 -48.17 -13.70
N HIS A 126 -14.32 -49.02 -12.66
CA HIS A 126 -13.78 -50.40 -12.71
C HIS A 126 -14.73 -51.55 -12.32
N ASP A 127 -16.03 -51.31 -12.13
CA ASP A 127 -17.00 -52.41 -11.86
C ASP A 127 -17.99 -52.63 -13.00
N ASN A 128 -17.49 -52.88 -14.22
CA ASN A 128 -18.36 -53.33 -15.31
C ASN A 128 -17.72 -54.34 -16.28
N LYS A 129 -16.79 -55.17 -15.79
CA LYS A 129 -16.45 -56.43 -16.48
C LYS A 129 -17.07 -57.59 -15.72
N ARG A 130 -18.28 -57.94 -16.15
CA ARG A 130 -19.05 -59.12 -15.76
C ARG A 130 -18.16 -60.36 -15.73
N TYR A 131 -18.32 -61.12 -14.64
CA TYR A 131 -18.03 -62.54 -14.55
C TYR A 131 -18.47 -63.26 -15.84
N VAL A 132 -17.51 -63.79 -16.59
CA VAL A 132 -17.74 -64.89 -17.52
C VAL A 132 -17.07 -66.10 -16.88
N ALA A 133 -17.90 -67.06 -16.46
CA ALA A 133 -17.46 -68.32 -15.87
C ALA A 133 -16.51 -69.07 -16.82
N LYS A 134 -15.36 -69.50 -16.30
CA LYS A 134 -14.44 -70.40 -17.01
C LYS A 134 -14.94 -71.85 -16.87
N PRO A 135 -15.08 -72.64 -17.94
CA PRO A 135 -15.02 -74.08 -17.84
C PRO A 135 -13.56 -74.58 -17.97
N ASN A 136 -13.38 -75.80 -17.50
CA ASN A 136 -12.14 -76.46 -17.11
C ASN A 136 -11.10 -76.72 -18.23
N MET A 137 -9.89 -77.04 -17.73
CA MET A 137 -8.98 -78.07 -18.22
C MET A 137 -7.94 -77.70 -19.29
N THR A 138 -6.68 -77.64 -18.87
CA THR A 138 -5.57 -78.56 -19.25
C THR A 138 -4.22 -77.82 -19.15
N VAL A 139 -3.27 -78.42 -18.43
CA VAL A 139 -1.89 -77.95 -18.33
C VAL A 139 -1.11 -78.55 -19.51
N ALA A 140 -0.42 -77.71 -20.28
CA ALA A 140 0.51 -78.13 -21.34
C ALA A 140 1.76 -77.20 -21.36
N PRO A 141 2.93 -77.68 -21.83
CA PRO A 141 4.22 -77.39 -21.22
C PRO A 141 4.96 -76.17 -21.79
N TYR A 142 5.90 -75.65 -20.99
CA TYR A 142 6.83 -74.57 -21.35
C TYR A 142 7.59 -74.86 -22.65
N GLN A 143 7.55 -73.94 -23.63
CA GLN A 143 8.46 -73.91 -24.78
C GLN A 143 9.50 -72.79 -24.63
N ARG A 144 10.79 -73.17 -24.72
CA ARG A 144 11.96 -72.27 -24.71
C ARG A 144 12.07 -71.54 -26.05
N TYR A 145 12.38 -70.24 -26.01
CA TYR A 145 12.72 -69.44 -27.20
C TYR A 145 14.19 -69.67 -27.62
N PRO A 146 14.50 -69.87 -28.91
CA PRO A 146 15.88 -70.03 -29.39
C PRO A 146 16.62 -68.69 -29.52
N ARG A 147 17.94 -68.72 -29.31
CA ARG A 147 18.84 -67.55 -29.41
C ARG A 147 19.03 -67.10 -30.86
N PRO A 148 19.24 -65.80 -31.13
CA PRO A 148 19.39 -65.30 -32.49
C PRO A 148 20.77 -65.61 -33.07
N VAL A 149 20.79 -66.13 -34.29
CA VAL A 149 22.01 -66.31 -35.10
C VAL A 149 22.22 -65.04 -35.95
N ARG A 150 23.40 -64.42 -35.86
CA ARG A 150 23.83 -63.34 -36.77
C ARG A 150 24.26 -63.92 -38.11
N GLN A 151 23.84 -63.28 -39.20
CA GLN A 151 24.34 -63.57 -40.54
C GLN A 151 25.55 -62.69 -40.89
N PRO A 152 26.56 -63.20 -41.62
CA PRO A 152 27.67 -62.40 -42.12
C PRO A 152 27.29 -61.72 -43.45
N LEU A 153 27.84 -60.53 -43.69
CA LEU A 153 27.79 -59.86 -44.99
C LEU A 153 29.18 -59.91 -45.63
N ILE A 154 29.13 -60.19 -46.93
CA ILE A 154 30.20 -60.44 -47.91
C ILE A 154 31.11 -59.23 -48.10
#